data_AF-A0A3E0VSI4-F1
#
_entry.id   AF-A0A3E0VSI4-F1
#
_cell.length_a   1.000
_cell.length_b   1.000
_cell.length_c   1.000
_cell.angle_alpha   90.00
_cell.angle_beta   90.00
_cell.angle_gamma   90.00
#
_symmetry.space_group_name_H-M   'P 1'
#
loop_
_entity.id
_entity.type
_entity.pdbx_description
1 polymer ?
#
loop_
_entity_poly.entity_id
_entity_poly.type
_entity_poly.pdbx_seq_one_letter_code
_entity_poly.pdbx_strand_id
1 'polypeptide(L)'
;MGGLDGGCPGGAALTVTQQIGGSIGTAVFTALYAEMVASAAPAGSGPFAGFVEGYSTVFLAAAVGVPLAAPISWFTVRVPRSGFVADAEAVHLG
;
A
#
# COMPACT_ATOMS: atom_id res chain seq x y z
N MET A 1 -36.55 -4.81 14.41
CA MET A 1 -36.10 -3.60 13.69
C MET A 1 -34.86 -3.10 14.41
N GLY A 2 -33.64 -3.19 13.92
CA GLY A 2 -33.14 -3.07 12.56
C GLY A 2 -31.94 -2.13 12.67
N GLY A 3 -30.87 -2.62 13.29
CA GLY A 3 -29.60 -1.89 13.43
C GLY A 3 -28.99 -1.73 12.05
N LEU A 4 -29.01 -0.49 11.55
CA LEU A 4 -28.19 -0.05 10.44
C LEU A 4 -27.15 0.90 11.03
N ASP A 5 -26.22 0.32 11.76
CA ASP A 5 -24.86 0.82 11.97
C ASP A 5 -24.15 0.82 10.61
N GLY A 6 -24.64 1.70 9.74
CA GLY A 6 -24.16 1.95 8.39
C GLY A 6 -22.84 2.70 8.45
N GLY A 7 -21.76 1.98 8.78
CA GLY A 7 -20.44 2.40 8.36
C GLY A 7 -20.49 2.62 6.85
N CYS A 8 -20.17 3.83 6.38
CA CYS A 8 -20.17 4.16 4.96
C CYS A 8 -19.48 3.01 4.19
N PRO A 9 -20.16 2.31 3.26
CA PRO A 9 -19.63 1.13 2.58
C PRO A 9 -18.25 1.37 1.95
N GLY A 10 -17.95 2.63 1.58
CA GLY A 10 -16.64 3.05 1.13
C GLY A 10 -15.54 2.96 2.20
N GLY A 11 -15.81 3.35 3.45
CA GLY A 11 -14.81 3.38 4.52
C GLY A 11 -14.35 2.00 5.01
N ALA A 12 -15.28 1.05 5.15
CA ALA A 12 -14.95 -0.33 5.54
C ALA A 12 -14.11 -1.03 4.45
N ALA A 13 -14.51 -0.89 3.18
CA ALA A 13 -13.76 -1.45 2.05
C ALA A 13 -12.36 -0.85 1.91
N LEU A 14 -12.22 0.46 2.11
CA LEU A 14 -10.92 1.14 2.14
C LEU A 14 -10.04 0.60 3.28
N THR A 15 -10.58 0.49 4.49
CA THR A 15 -9.83 -0.02 5.66
C THR A 15 -9.26 -1.42 5.41
N VAL A 16 -10.10 -2.33 4.87
CA VAL A 16 -9.68 -3.69 4.51
C VAL A 16 -8.61 -3.65 3.42
N THR A 17 -8.78 -2.81 2.40
CA THR A 17 -7.80 -2.67 1.31
C THR A 17 -6.44 -2.17 1.82
N GLN A 18 -6.43 -1.18 2.72
CA GLN A 18 -5.20 -0.69 3.36
C GLN A 18 -4.54 -1.76 4.23
N GLN A 19 -5.30 -2.56 5.00
CA GLN A 19 -4.74 -3.66 5.80
C GLN A 19 -4.11 -4.74 4.91
N ILE A 20 -4.81 -5.16 3.86
CA ILE A 20 -4.30 -6.14 2.90
C ILE A 20 -3.07 -5.58 2.19
N GLY A 21 -3.13 -4.35 1.67
CA GLY A 21 -2.00 -3.72 0.99
C GLY A 21 -0.78 -3.55 1.91
N GLY A 22 -0.99 -3.13 3.15
CA GLY A 22 0.09 -2.93 4.13
C GLY A 22 0.79 -4.23 4.49
N SER A 23 0.02 -5.31 4.72
CA SER A 23 0.58 -6.63 5.05
C SER A 23 1.34 -7.24 3.86
N ILE A 24 0.77 -7.21 2.66
CA ILE A 24 1.42 -7.72 1.45
C ILE A 24 2.69 -6.93 1.13
N GLY A 25 2.62 -5.60 1.17
CA GLY A 25 3.77 -4.73 0.89
C GLY A 25 4.93 -4.99 1.85
N THR A 26 4.62 -5.11 3.16
CA THR A 26 5.63 -5.42 4.17
C THR A 26 6.26 -6.79 3.93
N ALA A 27 5.46 -7.82 3.63
CA ALA A 27 5.97 -9.17 3.38
C ALA A 27 6.91 -9.22 2.16
N VAL A 28 6.51 -8.60 1.05
CA VAL A 28 7.31 -8.56 -0.19
C VAL A 28 8.62 -7.81 0.03
N PHE A 29 8.58 -6.61 0.62
CA PHE A 29 9.80 -5.84 0.87
C PHE A 29 10.74 -6.51 1.88
N THR A 30 10.18 -7.19 2.89
CA THR A 30 10.99 -7.98 3.84
C THR A 30 11.68 -9.14 3.14
N ALA A 31 10.97 -9.87 2.26
CA ALA A 31 11.54 -10.99 1.51
C ALA A 31 12.69 -10.53 0.59
N LEU A 32 12.49 -9.44 -0.17
CA LEU A 32 13.52 -8.86 -1.02
C LEU A 32 14.75 -8.38 -0.24
N TYR A 33 14.52 -7.71 0.90
CA TYR A 33 15.60 -7.28 1.79
C TYR A 33 16.43 -8.48 2.29
N ALA A 34 15.75 -9.51 2.81
CA ALA A 34 16.40 -10.68 3.39
C ALA A 34 17.21 -11.47 2.35
N GLU A 35 16.66 -11.62 1.13
CA GLU A 35 17.35 -12.25 0.00
C GLU A 35 18.63 -11.51 -0.35
N MET A 36 18.57 -10.19 -0.51
CA MET A 36 19.74 -9.39 -0.89
C MET A 36 20.82 -9.38 0.20
N VAL A 37 20.43 -9.27 1.48
CA VAL A 37 21.36 -9.40 2.60
C VAL A 37 22.06 -10.77 2.59
N ALA A 38 21.33 -11.84 2.31
CA ALA A 38 21.89 -13.18 2.21
C ALA A 38 22.82 -13.34 0.99
N SER A 39 22.48 -12.71 -0.14
CA SER A 39 23.27 -12.75 -1.38
C SER A 39 24.61 -12.01 -1.27
N ALA A 40 24.71 -11.04 -0.35
CA ALA A 40 25.93 -10.27 -0.11
C ALA A 40 26.94 -11.00 0.80
N ALA A 41 26.51 -12.05 1.51
CA ALA A 41 27.35 -12.82 2.44
C ALA A 41 28.57 -13.56 1.82
N PRO A 42 28.57 -13.98 0.54
CA PRO A 42 29.74 -14.62 -0.08
C PRO A 42 30.83 -13.66 -0.55
N ALA A 43 30.54 -12.36 -0.68
CA ALA A 43 31.51 -11.37 -1.11
C ALA A 43 32.17 -10.77 0.14
N GLY A 44 33.49 -10.87 0.30
CA GLY A 44 34.26 -10.46 1.49
C GLY A 44 34.15 -8.98 1.93
N SER A 45 33.14 -8.24 1.47
CA SER A 45 32.62 -7.02 2.07
C SER A 45 31.95 -7.30 3.42
N GLY A 46 32.24 -6.49 4.44
CA GLY A 46 31.67 -6.66 5.78
C GLY A 46 30.13 -6.60 5.82
N PRO A 47 29.50 -7.03 6.93
CA PRO A 47 28.05 -7.19 7.07
C PRO A 47 27.23 -5.92 6.76
N PHE A 48 27.84 -4.73 6.88
CA PHE A 48 27.22 -3.46 6.52
C PHE A 48 26.90 -3.33 5.02
N ALA A 49 27.72 -3.93 4.14
CA ALA A 49 27.49 -3.85 2.70
C ALA A 49 26.18 -4.55 2.30
N GLY A 50 25.88 -5.71 2.90
CA GLY A 50 24.64 -6.42 2.66
C GLY A 50 23.39 -5.64 3.09
N PHE A 51 23.47 -4.90 4.21
CA PHE A 51 22.35 -4.05 4.64
C PHE A 51 22.09 -2.89 3.68
N VAL A 52 23.15 -2.24 3.20
CA VAL A 52 23.03 -1.15 2.21
C VAL A 52 22.39 -1.67 0.92
N GLU A 53 22.86 -2.82 0.42
CA GLU A 53 22.32 -3.43 -0.79
C GLU A 53 20.85 -3.85 -0.62
N GLY A 54 20.51 -4.43 0.54
CA GLY A 54 19.13 -4.80 0.88
C GLY A 54 18.19 -3.59 0.89
N TYR A 55 18.57 -2.48 1.55
CA TYR A 55 17.75 -1.27 1.57
C TYR A 55 17.64 -0.62 0.19
N SER A 56 18.74 -0.55 -0.56
CA SER A 56 18.76 -0.03 -1.94
C SER A 56 17.74 -0.76 -2.81
N THR A 57 17.73 -2.09 -2.73
CA THR A 57 16.82 -2.95 -3.48
C THR A 57 15.36 -2.70 -3.11
N VAL A 58 15.04 -2.59 -1.81
CA VAL A 58 13.67 -2.29 -1.36
C VAL A 58 13.20 -0.93 -1.88
N PHE A 59 14.05 0.10 -1.84
CA PHE A 59 13.69 1.42 -2.36
C PHE A 59 13.47 1.40 -3.87
N LEU A 60 14.29 0.67 -4.62
CA LEU A 60 14.11 0.52 -6.06
C LEU A 60 12.81 -0.23 -6.38
N ALA A 61 12.51 -1.30 -5.65
CA ALA A 61 11.25 -2.03 -5.77
C ALA A 61 10.04 -1.13 -5.47
N ALA A 62 10.11 -0.28 -4.44
CA ALA A 62 9.07 0.70 -4.13
C ALA A 62 8.94 1.78 -5.23
N ALA A 63 10.07 2.27 -5.76
CA ALA A 63 10.10 3.25 -6.84
C ALA A 63 9.45 2.74 -8.13
N VAL A 64 9.45 1.43 -8.38
CA VAL A 64 8.73 0.80 -9.50
C VAL A 64 7.30 0.43 -9.12
N GLY A 65 7.05 -0.03 -7.88
CA GLY A 65 5.72 -0.43 -7.43
C GLY A 65 4.70 0.71 -7.44
N VAL A 66 5.08 1.91 -6.99
CA VAL A 66 4.20 3.10 -6.98
C VAL A 66 3.72 3.49 -8.39
N PRO A 67 4.59 3.68 -9.40
CA PRO A 67 4.14 4.01 -10.75
C PRO A 67 3.37 2.88 -11.43
N LEU A 68 3.57 1.61 -11.06
CA LEU A 68 2.72 0.51 -11.54
C LEU A 68 1.31 0.54 -10.94
N ALA A 69 1.15 1.03 -9.71
CA ALA A 69 -0.16 1.20 -9.08
C ALA A 69 -0.98 2.35 -9.69
N ALA A 70 -0.32 3.39 -10.22
CA ALA A 70 -0.96 4.56 -10.81
C ALA A 70 -1.91 4.25 -11.98
N PRO A 71 -1.53 3.50 -13.05
CA PRO A 71 -2.45 3.17 -14.13
C PRO A 71 -3.61 2.28 -13.64
N ILE A 72 -3.38 1.36 -12.71
CA ILE A 72 -4.43 0.52 -12.13
C ILE A 72 -5.49 1.41 -11.46
N SER A 73 -5.05 2.39 -10.67
CA SER A 73 -5.95 3.38 -10.06
C SER A 73 -6.71 4.18 -11.13
N TRP A 74 -6.00 4.69 -12.14
CA TRP A 74 -6.59 5.48 -13.22
C TRP A 74 -7.73 4.75 -13.95
N PHE A 75 -7.55 3.48 -14.31
CA PHE A 75 -8.58 2.70 -15.01
C PHE A 75 -9.77 2.29 -14.12
N THR A 76 -9.56 2.27 -12.79
CA THR A 76 -10.57 1.85 -11.81
C THR A 76 -11.47 3.01 -11.38
N VAL A 77 -10.98 4.25 -11.42
CA VAL A 77 -11.80 5.44 -11.10
C VAL A 77 -12.79 5.71 -12.23
N ARG A 78 -14.02 5.20 -12.07
CA ARG A 78 -15.15 5.42 -13.00
C ARG A 78 -16.30 6.26 -12.40
N VAL A 79 -16.10 6.82 -11.20
CA VAL A 79 -17.17 7.53 -10.49
C VAL A 79 -17.39 8.93 -11.11
N PRO A 80 -18.61 9.27 -11.56
CA PRO A 80 -18.91 10.59 -12.09
C PRO A 80 -18.71 11.65 -11.01
N ARG A 81 -18.10 12.80 -11.36
CA ARG A 81 -17.84 13.91 -10.43
C ARG A 81 -19.10 14.42 -9.71
N SER A 82 -20.28 14.22 -10.29
CA SER A 82 -21.57 14.56 -9.69
C SER A 82 -21.90 13.75 -8.42
N GLY A 83 -21.24 12.60 -8.19
CA GLY A 83 -21.39 11.81 -6.98
C GLY A 83 -20.52 12.25 -5.80
N PHE A 84 -19.60 13.20 -6.01
CA PHE A 84 -18.73 13.76 -4.96
C PHE A 84 -19.21 15.13 -4.46
N VAL A 85 -20.32 15.67 -4.98
CA VAL A 85 -21.00 16.82 -4.39
C VAL A 85 -21.72 16.31 -3.16
N ALA A 86 -21.07 16.39 -2.00
CA ALA A 86 -21.65 15.98 -0.74
C ALA A 86 -22.88 16.84 -0.43
N ASP A 87 -23.98 16.17 -0.08
CA ASP A 87 -25.10 16.79 0.63
C ASP A 87 -24.55 17.38 1.93
N ALA A 88 -24.68 18.70 2.10
CA ALA A 88 -24.12 19.44 3.22
C ALA A 88 -24.63 18.95 4.60
N GLU A 89 -25.66 18.11 4.60
CA GLU A 89 -26.33 17.58 5.79
C GLU A 89 -25.54 16.46 6.50
N ALA A 90 -24.69 15.71 5.79
CA ALA A 90 -23.96 14.58 6.38
C ALA A 90 -22.74 14.98 7.26
N VAL A 91 -22.33 16.25 7.22
CA VAL A 91 -21.17 16.78 7.98
C VAL A 91 -21.52 17.16 9.43
N HIS A 92 -22.80 17.13 9.82
CA HIS A 92 -23.25 17.57 11.15
C HIS A 92 -23.69 16.49 12.13
N LEU A 93 -23.66 15.22 11.75
CA LEU A 93 -23.93 14.11 12.66
C LEU A 93 -22.62 13.37 12.95
N GLY A 94 -21.78 14.04 13.74
CA GLY A 94 -20.64 13.42 14.42
C GLY A 94 -21.08 12.47 15.51
#